data_AF-A0A1D3KZC9-F1
#
_entry.id   AF-A0A1D3KZC9-F1
#
_cell.length_a   1.000
_cell.length_b   1.000
_cell.length_c   1.000
_cell.angle_alpha   90.00
_cell.angle_beta   90.00
_cell.angle_gamma   90.00
#
_symmetry.space_group_name_H-M   'P 1'
#
loop_
_entity.id
_entity.type
_entity.pdbx_description
1 polymer ?
#
loop_
_entity_poly.entity_id
_entity_poly.type
_entity_poly.pdbx_seq_one_letter_code
_entity_poly.pdbx_strand_id
1 'polypeptide(L)'
;MNITHIMKDSLKYPFSDWKKFLIFGIILVFTNMFSIISLFTDDLTLAFGSLVSGFIIGFLAKGYLFRIIKSSKTSGEEPPKFNAWGGMFKDGIKVLLVGLVYLIIPFFLIVILGLFLLEIFGNLILNLGGTLSTSATYGFGIDFLLLVAILYVVLIVPITLLALANMARNDSKLRSAFRFHELFSKIREIG
;
A
#
# COMPACT_ATOMS: atom_id res chain seq x y z
N MET A 1 -19.48 -20.87 -10.80
CA MET A 1 -19.58 -19.41 -10.98
C MET A 1 -19.05 -19.08 -12.36
N ASN A 2 -19.84 -18.43 -13.23
CA ASN A 2 -19.40 -18.19 -14.61
C ASN A 2 -18.59 -16.89 -14.66
N ILE A 3 -17.37 -16.91 -15.20
CA ILE A 3 -16.42 -15.77 -15.17
C ILE A 3 -17.06 -14.51 -15.75
N THR A 4 -17.83 -14.65 -16.82
CA THR A 4 -18.57 -13.56 -17.46
C THR A 4 -19.52 -12.84 -16.50
N HIS A 5 -20.19 -13.57 -15.61
CA HIS A 5 -21.10 -12.98 -14.63
C HIS A 5 -20.34 -12.17 -13.58
N ILE A 6 -19.21 -12.69 -13.09
CA ILE A 6 -18.34 -12.00 -12.13
C ILE A 6 -17.79 -10.70 -12.73
N MET A 7 -17.34 -10.75 -13.98
CA MET A 7 -16.85 -9.56 -14.68
C MET A 7 -17.95 -8.53 -14.85
N LYS A 8 -19.16 -8.96 -15.26
CA LYS A 8 -20.31 -8.07 -15.42
C LYS A 8 -20.69 -7.38 -14.11
N ASP A 9 -20.76 -8.13 -13.02
CA ASP A 9 -21.11 -7.58 -11.70
C ASP A 9 -20.02 -6.61 -11.18
N SER A 10 -18.74 -6.97 -11.38
CA SER A 10 -17.60 -6.15 -10.97
C SER A 10 -17.55 -4.80 -11.70
N LEU A 11 -17.95 -4.77 -12.97
CA LEU A 11 -18.04 -3.52 -13.76
C LEU A 11 -19.33 -2.75 -13.46
N LYS A 12 -20.45 -3.44 -13.19
CA LYS A 12 -21.71 -2.79 -12.83
C LYS A 12 -21.58 -1.98 -11.55
N TYR A 13 -20.82 -2.48 -10.56
CA TYR A 13 -20.66 -1.82 -9.27
C TYR A 13 -20.15 -0.36 -9.34
N PRO A 14 -18.97 -0.06 -9.93
CA PRO A 14 -18.48 1.32 -10.04
C PRO A 14 -19.38 2.19 -10.92
N PHE A 15 -20.00 1.61 -11.97
CA PHE A 15 -20.85 2.36 -12.90
C PHE A 15 -22.31 2.50 -12.46
N SER A 16 -22.73 1.80 -11.39
CA SER A 16 -24.09 1.90 -10.84
C SER A 16 -24.41 3.33 -10.38
N ASP A 17 -23.39 4.10 -9.99
CA ASP A 17 -23.53 5.52 -9.70
C ASP A 17 -22.35 6.30 -10.30
N TRP A 18 -22.55 6.75 -11.54
CA TRP A 18 -21.54 7.51 -12.30
C TRP A 18 -21.08 8.78 -11.58
N LYS A 19 -21.94 9.42 -10.79
CA LYS A 19 -21.57 10.63 -10.03
C LYS A 19 -20.55 10.29 -8.95
N LYS A 20 -20.79 9.23 -8.16
CA LYS A 20 -19.84 8.79 -7.12
C LYS A 20 -18.52 8.32 -7.73
N PHE A 21 -18.56 7.62 -8.85
CA PHE A 21 -17.36 7.21 -9.59
C PHE A 21 -16.54 8.42 -10.04
N LEU A 22 -17.16 9.40 -10.69
CA LEU A 22 -16.48 10.62 -11.12
C LEU A 22 -15.92 11.43 -9.94
N ILE A 23 -16.69 11.59 -8.86
CA ILE A 23 -16.22 12.29 -7.65
C ILE A 23 -14.97 11.61 -7.10
N PHE A 24 -14.98 10.28 -7.00
CA PHE A 24 -13.81 9.54 -6.55
C PHE A 24 -12.61 9.68 -7.50
N GLY A 25 -12.85 9.59 -8.82
CA GLY A 25 -11.82 9.80 -9.83
C GLY A 25 -11.18 11.18 -9.75
N ILE A 26 -11.98 12.24 -9.58
CA ILE A 26 -11.51 13.61 -9.39
C ILE A 26 -10.65 13.71 -8.11
N ILE A 27 -11.11 13.14 -7.00
CA ILE A 27 -10.36 13.11 -5.73
C ILE A 27 -8.99 12.44 -5.94
N LEU A 28 -8.92 11.32 -6.68
CA LEU A 28 -7.66 10.63 -6.98
C LEU A 28 -6.72 11.49 -7.84
N VAL A 29 -7.25 12.16 -8.87
CA VAL A 29 -6.45 13.07 -9.71
C VAL A 29 -5.87 14.20 -8.86
N PHE A 30 -6.69 14.89 -8.06
CA PHE A 30 -6.20 15.95 -7.18
C PHE A 30 -5.15 15.45 -6.19
N THR A 31 -5.34 14.27 -5.60
CA THR A 31 -4.37 13.67 -4.68
C THR A 31 -2.99 13.54 -5.33
N ASN A 32 -2.93 13.03 -6.57
CA ASN A 32 -1.67 12.86 -7.29
C ASN A 32 -1.11 14.21 -7.79
N MET A 33 -1.97 15.13 -8.24
CA MET A 33 -1.55 16.46 -8.68
C MET A 33 -0.85 17.24 -7.56
N PHE A 34 -1.38 17.22 -6.32
CA PHE A 34 -0.73 17.87 -5.18
C PHE A 34 0.65 17.29 -4.88
N SER A 35 0.81 15.96 -4.95
CA SER A 35 2.12 15.31 -4.78
C SER A 35 3.10 15.67 -5.89
N ILE A 36 2.63 15.73 -7.13
CA ILE A 36 3.46 16.12 -8.29
C ILE A 36 3.94 17.56 -8.15
N ILE A 37 3.05 18.52 -7.83
CA ILE A 37 3.41 19.93 -7.67
C ILE A 37 4.57 20.11 -6.68
N SER A 38 4.55 19.35 -5.58
CA SER A 38 5.62 19.41 -4.57
C SER A 38 7.00 19.00 -5.07
N LEU A 39 7.09 18.24 -6.17
CA LEU A 39 8.35 17.80 -6.78
C LEU A 39 8.90 18.80 -7.82
N PHE A 40 8.07 19.71 -8.33
CA PHE A 40 8.42 20.62 -9.42
C PHE A 40 8.49 22.11 -8.99
N THR A 41 8.26 22.41 -7.71
CA THR A 41 8.31 23.77 -7.16
C THR A 41 9.58 23.97 -6.33
N ASP A 42 10.31 25.05 -6.60
CA ASP A 42 11.43 25.47 -5.75
C ASP A 42 10.96 26.28 -4.52
N ASP A 43 9.72 26.80 -4.55
CA ASP A 43 9.12 27.50 -3.41
C ASP A 43 8.71 26.52 -2.31
N LEU A 44 9.41 26.60 -1.19
CA LEU A 44 9.22 25.77 0.00
C LEU A 44 7.81 25.89 0.59
N THR A 45 7.20 27.08 0.56
CA THR A 45 5.85 27.31 1.10
C THR A 45 4.80 26.58 0.27
N LEU A 46 4.95 26.63 -1.06
CA LEU A 46 4.08 25.91 -1.99
C LEU A 46 4.30 24.39 -1.92
N ALA A 47 5.54 23.93 -1.75
CA ALA A 47 5.87 22.52 -1.54
C ALA A 47 5.21 21.97 -0.27
N PHE A 48 5.36 22.65 0.87
CA PHE A 48 4.74 22.21 2.12
C PHE A 48 3.21 22.29 2.06
N GLY A 49 2.64 23.37 1.52
CA GLY A 49 1.20 23.52 1.36
C GLY A 49 0.59 22.38 0.54
N SER A 50 1.21 22.07 -0.61
CA SER A 50 0.76 20.98 -1.48
C SER A 50 0.91 19.59 -0.84
N LEU A 51 1.99 19.33 -0.11
CA LEU A 51 2.17 18.08 0.65
C LEU A 51 1.07 17.90 1.70
N VAL A 52 0.79 18.92 2.51
CA VAL A 52 -0.24 18.85 3.56
C VAL A 52 -1.61 18.62 2.94
N SER A 53 -1.97 19.36 1.87
CA SER A 53 -3.23 19.17 1.15
C SER A 53 -3.34 17.77 0.54
N GLY A 54 -2.31 17.31 -0.16
CA GLY A 54 -2.25 15.97 -0.76
C GLY A 54 -2.37 14.87 0.30
N PHE A 55 -1.76 15.06 1.47
CA PHE A 55 -1.85 14.12 2.58
C PHE A 55 -3.27 14.01 3.13
N ILE A 56 -3.93 15.15 3.40
CA ILE A 56 -5.32 15.18 3.90
C ILE A 56 -6.28 14.52 2.91
N ILE A 57 -6.20 14.89 1.63
CA ILE A 57 -7.06 14.35 0.57
C ILE A 57 -6.77 12.86 0.35
N GLY A 58 -5.50 12.48 0.38
CA GLY A 58 -5.06 11.09 0.25
C GLY A 58 -5.63 10.18 1.35
N PHE A 59 -5.71 10.65 2.60
CA PHE A 59 -6.39 9.89 3.65
C PHE A 59 -7.87 9.71 3.40
N LEU A 60 -8.55 10.76 2.95
CA LEU A 60 -9.98 10.68 2.61
C LEU A 60 -10.21 9.69 1.47
N ALA A 61 -9.34 9.70 0.45
CA ALA A 61 -9.38 8.75 -0.65
C ALA A 61 -9.18 7.30 -0.16
N LYS A 62 -8.15 7.04 0.66
CA LYS A 62 -7.91 5.71 1.25
C LYS A 62 -9.04 5.25 2.18
N GLY A 63 -9.60 6.18 2.95
CA GLY A 63 -10.77 5.94 3.80
C GLY A 63 -12.01 5.57 2.98
N TYR A 64 -12.21 6.21 1.83
CA TYR A 64 -13.28 5.84 0.90
C TYR A 64 -13.08 4.45 0.31
N LEU A 65 -11.86 4.13 -0.13
CA LEU A 65 -11.51 2.78 -0.62
C LEU A 65 -11.80 1.72 0.43
N PHE A 66 -11.41 1.97 1.68
CA PHE A 66 -11.71 1.06 2.77
C PHE A 66 -13.22 0.92 3.03
N ARG A 67 -13.98 2.00 2.87
CA ARG A 67 -15.44 1.96 2.96
C ARG A 67 -16.07 1.13 1.84
N ILE A 68 -15.54 1.17 0.62
CA ILE A 68 -15.96 0.28 -0.48
C ILE A 68 -15.74 -1.19 -0.07
N ILE A 69 -14.55 -1.52 0.45
CA ILE A 69 -14.23 -2.88 0.93
C ILE A 69 -15.18 -3.29 2.07
N LYS A 70 -15.51 -2.37 2.98
CA LYS A 70 -16.47 -2.66 4.07
C LYS A 70 -17.89 -2.86 3.56
N SER A 71 -18.31 -2.07 2.58
CA SER A 71 -19.63 -2.16 1.96
C SER A 71 -19.79 -3.42 1.13
N SER A 72 -18.73 -4.09 0.68
CA SER A 72 -18.86 -5.38 -0.01
C SER A 72 -19.43 -6.50 0.88
N LYS A 73 -19.45 -6.33 2.21
CA LYS A 73 -20.09 -7.26 3.17
C LYS A 73 -21.62 -7.20 3.13
N THR A 74 -22.17 -6.05 2.78
CA THR A 74 -23.60 -5.79 2.74
C THR A 74 -23.94 -5.62 1.27
N SER A 75 -24.61 -6.59 0.64
CA SER A 75 -24.84 -6.77 -0.81
C SER A 75 -25.44 -5.59 -1.61
N GLY A 76 -25.01 -4.35 -1.37
CA GLY A 76 -25.38 -3.18 -2.11
C GLY A 76 -24.65 -3.21 -3.44
N GLU A 77 -25.42 -3.15 -4.52
CA GLU A 77 -24.89 -3.01 -5.88
C GLU A 77 -24.32 -1.61 -6.14
N GLU A 78 -24.45 -0.69 -5.17
CA GLU A 78 -24.01 0.70 -5.29
C GLU A 78 -22.80 1.05 -4.41
N PRO A 79 -21.94 1.97 -4.89
CA PRO A 79 -20.84 2.48 -4.09
C PRO A 79 -21.32 3.38 -2.93
N PRO A 80 -20.54 3.45 -1.82
CA PRO A 80 -20.91 4.21 -0.63
C PRO A 80 -21.07 5.71 -0.90
N LYS A 81 -21.99 6.36 -0.18
CA LYS A 81 -22.19 7.83 -0.28
C LYS A 81 -21.04 8.61 0.36
N PHE A 82 -20.67 9.75 -0.22
CA PHE A 82 -19.67 10.71 0.30
C PHE A 82 -20.23 11.64 1.39
N ASN A 83 -20.80 11.07 2.47
CA ASN A 83 -21.45 11.84 3.54
C ASN A 83 -20.74 11.79 4.89
N ALA A 84 -19.82 10.85 5.10
CA ALA A 84 -19.19 10.58 6.39
C ALA A 84 -17.69 10.89 6.39
N TRP A 85 -17.31 12.11 5.98
CA TRP A 85 -15.92 12.55 5.84
C TRP A 85 -15.06 12.30 7.09
N GLY A 86 -15.59 12.57 8.29
CA GLY A 86 -14.87 12.30 9.54
C GLY A 86 -14.66 10.80 9.81
N GLY A 87 -15.60 9.94 9.43
CA GLY A 87 -15.43 8.48 9.51
C GLY A 87 -14.40 7.99 8.49
N MET A 88 -14.46 8.52 7.25
CA MET A 88 -13.50 8.23 6.20
C MET A 88 -12.09 8.63 6.59
N PHE A 89 -11.89 9.79 7.22
CA PHE A 89 -10.57 10.20 7.70
C PHE A 89 -10.03 9.24 8.77
N LYS A 90 -10.84 8.87 9.77
CA LYS A 90 -10.46 7.89 10.81
C LYS A 90 -10.09 6.53 10.21
N ASP A 91 -10.88 6.06 9.25
CA ASP A 91 -10.59 4.80 8.57
C ASP A 91 -9.34 4.92 7.68
N GLY A 92 -9.12 6.07 7.03
CA GLY A 92 -7.89 6.38 6.30
C GLY A 92 -6.64 6.30 7.17
N ILE A 93 -6.68 6.84 8.40
CA ILE A 93 -5.58 6.72 9.37
C ILE A 93 -5.32 5.25 9.70
N LYS A 94 -6.35 4.43 9.94
CA LYS A 94 -6.17 3.00 10.21
C LYS A 94 -5.53 2.27 9.03
N VAL A 95 -5.99 2.57 7.80
CA VAL A 95 -5.41 2.01 6.58
C VAL A 95 -3.93 2.38 6.46
N LEU A 96 -3.56 3.62 6.79
CA LEU A 96 -2.17 4.04 6.82
C LEU A 96 -1.38 3.27 7.87
N LEU A 97 -1.86 3.15 9.11
CA LEU A 97 -1.18 2.41 10.17
C LEU A 97 -0.93 0.95 9.77
N VAL A 98 -1.91 0.30 9.15
CA VAL A 98 -1.73 -1.04 8.58
C VAL A 98 -0.62 -1.00 7.52
N GLY A 99 -0.72 -0.13 6.51
CA GLY A 99 0.31 0.01 5.47
C GLY A 99 1.71 0.27 6.02
N LEU A 100 1.83 1.12 7.05
CA LEU A 100 3.11 1.42 7.71
C LEU A 100 3.68 0.18 8.41
N VAL A 101 2.88 -0.58 9.16
CA VAL A 101 3.37 -1.80 9.82
C VAL A 101 3.84 -2.84 8.80
N TYR A 102 3.09 -3.03 7.72
CA TYR A 102 3.44 -3.98 6.66
C TYR A 102 4.62 -3.50 5.78
N LEU A 103 4.87 -2.19 5.68
CA LEU A 103 5.97 -1.66 4.87
C LEU A 103 7.24 -1.40 5.69
N ILE A 104 7.13 -0.70 6.82
CA ILE A 104 8.26 -0.20 7.61
C ILE A 104 9.02 -1.34 8.29
N ILE A 105 8.33 -2.23 9.00
CA ILE A 105 9.00 -3.29 9.78
C ILE A 105 9.87 -4.15 8.85
N PRO A 106 9.37 -4.62 7.70
CA PRO A 106 10.17 -5.50 6.86
C PRO A 106 11.18 -4.74 6.01
N PHE A 107 10.92 -3.47 5.68
CA PHE A 107 11.90 -2.60 5.05
C PHE A 107 13.16 -2.46 5.93
N PHE A 108 12.99 -2.15 7.22
CA PHE A 108 14.13 -2.08 8.14
C PHE A 108 14.85 -3.42 8.30
N LEU A 109 14.12 -4.53 8.35
CA LEU A 109 14.74 -5.86 8.38
C LEU A 109 15.60 -6.13 7.14
N ILE A 110 15.09 -5.81 5.94
CA ILE A 110 15.83 -6.01 4.68
C ILE A 110 17.09 -5.14 4.66
N VAL A 111 16.99 -3.87 5.06
CA VAL A 111 18.14 -2.95 5.06
C VAL A 111 19.20 -3.40 6.07
N ILE A 112 18.80 -3.70 7.31
CA ILE A 112 19.74 -4.12 8.37
C ILE A 112 20.44 -5.42 7.99
N LEU A 113 19.66 -6.43 7.57
CA LEU A 113 20.22 -7.71 7.14
C LEU A 113 21.09 -7.55 5.90
N GLY A 114 20.68 -6.68 4.98
CA GLY A 114 21.40 -6.40 3.76
C GLY A 114 22.76 -5.78 3.98
N LEU A 115 22.84 -4.75 4.82
CA LEU A 115 24.10 -4.11 5.19
C LEU A 115 25.05 -5.11 5.88
N PHE A 116 24.51 -5.96 6.77
CA PHE A 116 25.28 -7.00 7.43
C PHE A 116 25.85 -8.04 6.45
N LEU A 117 25.03 -8.51 5.51
CA LEU A 117 25.47 -9.46 4.48
C LEU A 117 26.51 -8.86 3.53
N LEU A 118 26.37 -7.56 3.22
CA LEU A 118 27.31 -6.85 2.35
C LEU A 118 28.71 -6.78 2.95
N GLU A 119 28.80 -6.55 4.26
CA GLU A 119 30.07 -6.55 4.98
C GLU A 119 30.73 -7.93 5.01
N ILE A 120 29.96 -9.00 5.28
CA ILE A 120 30.47 -10.38 5.26
C ILE A 120 31.00 -10.74 3.87
N PHE A 121 30.21 -10.46 2.83
CA PHE A 121 30.54 -10.83 1.47
C PHE A 121 31.75 -10.04 0.94
N GLY A 122 31.84 -8.74 1.27
CA GLY A 122 32.99 -7.91 0.95
C GLY A 122 34.29 -8.44 1.57
N ASN A 123 34.25 -8.81 2.85
CA ASN A 123 35.40 -9.41 3.53
C ASN A 123 35.77 -10.78 2.93
N LEU A 124 34.79 -11.61 2.56
CA LEU A 124 35.04 -12.92 1.95
C LEU A 124 35.79 -12.81 0.62
N ILE A 125 35.39 -11.87 -0.26
CA ILE A 125 36.06 -11.64 -1.56
C ILE A 125 37.52 -11.25 -1.36
N LEU A 126 37.80 -10.35 -0.42
CA LEU A 126 39.16 -9.90 -0.10
C LEU A 126 40.02 -11.08 0.43
N ASN A 127 39.47 -11.91 1.30
CA ASN A 127 40.18 -13.07 1.87
C ASN A 127 40.45 -14.19 0.84
N LEU A 128 39.63 -14.30 -0.22
CA LEU A 128 39.80 -15.27 -1.30
C LEU A 128 40.74 -14.77 -2.42
N GLY A 129 41.37 -13.60 -2.25
CA GLY A 129 42.27 -13.02 -3.26
C GLY A 129 41.55 -12.40 -4.46
N GLY A 130 40.24 -12.12 -4.34
CA GLY A 130 39.47 -11.46 -5.39
C GLY A 130 39.93 -10.01 -5.60
N THR A 131 40.12 -9.63 -6.87
CA THR A 131 40.58 -8.29 -7.28
C THR A 131 39.43 -7.36 -7.70
N LEU A 132 38.21 -7.58 -7.20
CA LEU A 132 37.14 -6.60 -7.38
C LEU A 132 37.48 -5.33 -6.58
N SER A 133 37.31 -4.17 -7.22
CA SER A 133 37.43 -2.91 -6.48
C SER A 133 36.36 -2.85 -5.38
N THR A 134 36.71 -2.29 -4.23
CA THR A 134 35.80 -2.08 -3.10
C THR A 134 34.50 -1.38 -3.53
N SER A 135 34.60 -0.42 -4.46
CA SER A 135 33.46 0.28 -5.04
C SER A 135 32.53 -0.64 -5.85
N ALA A 136 33.06 -1.58 -6.62
CA ALA A 136 32.26 -2.50 -7.42
C ALA A 136 31.48 -3.48 -6.52
N THR A 137 32.12 -4.00 -5.48
CA THR A 137 31.47 -4.91 -4.52
C THR A 137 30.31 -4.25 -3.79
N TYR A 138 30.49 -3.01 -3.31
CA TYR A 138 29.41 -2.27 -2.67
C TYR A 138 28.29 -1.88 -3.64
N GLY A 139 28.63 -1.52 -4.89
CA GLY A 139 27.66 -1.24 -5.94
C GLY A 139 26.73 -2.43 -6.21
N PHE A 140 27.30 -3.60 -6.50
CA PHE A 140 26.52 -4.83 -6.73
C PHE A 140 25.67 -5.21 -5.51
N GLY A 141 26.19 -5.03 -4.30
CA GLY A 141 25.44 -5.28 -3.08
C GLY A 141 24.21 -4.39 -2.92
N ILE A 142 24.36 -3.09 -3.18
CA ILE A 142 23.25 -2.13 -3.12
C ILE A 142 22.21 -2.43 -4.20
N ASP A 143 22.64 -2.71 -5.43
CA ASP A 143 21.73 -3.07 -6.53
C ASP A 143 20.94 -4.35 -6.21
N PHE A 144 21.60 -5.35 -5.63
CA PHE A 144 20.94 -6.57 -5.18
C PHE A 144 19.93 -6.29 -4.06
N LEU A 145 20.26 -5.45 -3.09
CA LEU A 145 19.32 -5.06 -2.02
C LEU A 145 18.12 -4.30 -2.55
N LEU A 146 18.33 -3.42 -3.52
CA LEU A 146 17.25 -2.71 -4.19
C LEU A 146 16.32 -3.68 -4.93
N LEU A 147 16.88 -4.67 -5.62
CA LEU A 147 16.09 -5.74 -6.26
C LEU A 147 15.26 -6.52 -5.25
N VAL A 148 15.85 -6.93 -4.12
CA VAL A 148 15.15 -7.64 -3.03
C VAL A 148 14.02 -6.78 -2.44
N ALA A 149 14.27 -5.49 -2.23
CA ALA A 149 13.27 -4.56 -1.73
C ALA A 149 12.09 -4.40 -2.70
N ILE A 150 12.35 -4.33 -4.01
CA ILE A 150 11.29 -4.28 -5.04
C ILE A 150 10.46 -5.58 -5.04
N LEU A 151 11.12 -6.74 -5.01
CA LEU A 151 10.43 -8.03 -4.94
C LEU A 151 9.56 -8.13 -3.69
N TYR A 152 10.07 -7.67 -2.56
CA TYR A 152 9.32 -7.61 -1.31
C TYR A 152 8.05 -6.75 -1.45
N VAL A 153 8.14 -5.56 -2.07
CA VAL A 153 6.97 -4.70 -2.29
C VAL A 153 5.90 -5.41 -3.13
N VAL A 154 6.30 -6.12 -4.18
CA VAL A 154 5.37 -6.90 -5.02
C VAL A 154 4.64 -7.97 -4.19
N LEU A 155 5.34 -8.63 -3.27
CA LEU A 155 4.77 -9.67 -2.43
C LEU A 155 3.88 -9.13 -1.30
N ILE A 156 4.21 -7.97 -0.71
CA ILE A 156 3.50 -7.46 0.46
C ILE A 156 2.18 -6.76 0.11
N VAL A 157 2.05 -6.21 -1.10
CA VAL A 157 0.81 -5.56 -1.56
C VAL A 157 -0.42 -6.47 -1.43
N PRO A 158 -0.44 -7.71 -1.98
CA PRO A 158 -1.61 -8.58 -1.84
C PRO A 158 -1.89 -8.97 -0.38
N ILE A 159 -0.85 -9.18 0.43
CA ILE A 159 -1.00 -9.48 1.86
C ILE A 159 -1.65 -8.28 2.59
N THR A 160 -1.25 -7.06 2.25
CA THR A 160 -1.82 -5.84 2.82
C THR A 160 -3.29 -5.68 2.42
N LEU A 161 -3.65 -5.99 1.17
CA LEU A 161 -5.06 -5.98 0.72
C LEU A 161 -5.91 -7.00 1.49
N LEU A 162 -5.40 -8.21 1.73
CA LEU A 162 -6.07 -9.22 2.55
C LEU A 162 -6.22 -8.77 4.01
N ALA A 163 -5.19 -8.13 4.58
CA ALA A 163 -5.25 -7.55 5.92
C ALA A 163 -6.33 -6.47 6.02
N LEU A 164 -6.41 -5.57 5.02
CA LEU A 164 -7.46 -4.55 4.95
C LEU A 164 -8.85 -5.17 4.79
N ALA A 165 -9.01 -6.21 3.97
CA ALA A 165 -10.26 -6.94 3.84
C ALA A 165 -10.68 -7.61 5.18
N ASN A 166 -9.74 -8.21 5.91
CA ASN A 166 -10.03 -8.78 7.23
C ASN A 166 -10.37 -7.71 8.27
N MET A 167 -9.73 -6.54 8.19
CA MET A 167 -10.07 -5.37 9.02
C MET A 167 -11.48 -4.85 8.70
N ALA A 168 -11.86 -4.79 7.42
CA ALA A 168 -13.18 -4.37 6.98
C ALA A 168 -14.28 -5.34 7.46
N ARG A 169 -14.02 -6.65 7.44
CA ARG A 169 -14.95 -7.68 7.93
C ARG A 169 -15.20 -7.60 9.44
N ASN A 170 -14.20 -7.18 10.21
CA ASN A 170 -14.18 -7.12 11.66
C ASN A 170 -14.36 -5.70 12.21
N ASP A 171 -15.37 -4.98 11.72
CA ASP A 171 -15.81 -3.66 12.21
C ASP A 171 -14.69 -2.61 12.30
N SER A 172 -13.75 -2.64 11.35
CA SER A 172 -12.67 -1.65 11.27
C SER A 172 -11.75 -1.66 12.51
N LYS A 173 -11.63 -2.81 13.19
CA LYS A 173 -10.70 -3.03 14.30
C LYS A 173 -9.28 -3.22 13.74
N LEU A 174 -8.37 -2.31 14.09
CA LEU A 174 -6.99 -2.30 13.61
C LEU A 174 -6.26 -3.63 13.91
N ARG A 175 -6.49 -4.22 15.09
CA ARG A 175 -5.91 -5.51 15.48
C ARG A 175 -6.28 -6.65 14.52
N SER A 176 -7.44 -6.59 13.87
CA SER A 176 -7.89 -7.62 12.93
C SER A 176 -7.10 -7.63 11.64
N ALA A 177 -6.48 -6.51 11.24
CA ALA A 177 -5.58 -6.48 10.10
C ALA A 177 -4.37 -7.40 10.31
N PHE A 178 -3.86 -7.48 11.54
CA PHE A 178 -2.63 -8.20 11.89
C PHE A 178 -2.84 -9.62 12.40
N ARG A 179 -4.05 -10.19 12.25
CA ARG A 179 -4.31 -11.58 12.64
C ARG A 179 -3.82 -12.54 11.57
N PHE A 180 -2.50 -12.66 11.45
CA PHE A 180 -1.82 -13.47 10.44
C PHE A 180 -2.30 -14.93 10.42
N HIS A 181 -2.55 -15.54 11.58
CA HIS A 181 -3.03 -16.92 11.67
C HIS A 181 -4.40 -17.13 11.01
N GLU A 182 -5.34 -16.18 11.18
CA GLU A 182 -6.64 -16.22 10.51
C GLU A 182 -6.52 -16.00 9.01
N LEU A 183 -5.59 -15.14 8.58
CA LEU A 183 -5.33 -14.88 7.16
C LEU A 183 -4.76 -16.11 6.46
N PHE A 184 -3.72 -16.75 7.03
CA PHE A 184 -3.10 -17.94 6.46
C PHE A 184 -4.03 -19.16 6.50
N SER A 185 -4.84 -19.32 7.56
CA SER A 185 -5.85 -20.39 7.63
C SER A 185 -6.88 -20.26 6.51
N LYS A 186 -7.40 -19.05 6.26
CA LYS A 186 -8.34 -18.79 5.16
C LYS A 186 -7.73 -18.98 3.78
N ILE A 187 -6.47 -18.58 3.57
CA ILE A 187 -5.77 -18.83 2.30
C ILE A 187 -5.66 -20.35 2.07
N ARG A 188 -5.38 -21.12 3.12
CA ARG A 188 -5.28 -22.57 3.08
C ARG A 188 -6.63 -23.30 2.94
N GLU A 189 -7.75 -22.65 3.26
CA GLU A 189 -9.10 -23.18 2.96
C GLU A 189 -9.51 -22.95 1.49
N ILE A 190 -8.90 -21.97 0.80
CA ILE A 190 -9.27 -21.58 -0.57
C ILE A 190 -8.40 -22.27 -1.62
N GLY A 191 -7.14 -22.61 -1.29
CA GLY A 191 -6.22 -23.37 -2.14
C GLY A 191 -6.27 -24.86 -1.85
#